data_AF-A0A7U9NGF3-F1
#
_entry.id   AF-A0A7U9NGF3-F1
#
_cell.length_a   1.000
_cell.length_b   1.000
_cell.length_c   1.000
_cell.angle_alpha   90.00
_cell.angle_beta   90.00
_cell.angle_gamma   90.00
#
_symmetry.space_group_name_H-M   'P 1'
#
loop_
_entity.id
_entity.type
_entity.pdbx_description
1 polymer ?
#
loop_
_entity_poly.entity_id
_entity_poly.type
_entity_poly.pdbx_seq_one_letter_code
_entity_poly.pdbx_strand_id
1 'polypeptide(L)'
;MIPEIEITCRGGTVFINSVTVEQYKKYVSLMERNDSDRITDAMFFNKKIIQEIFGNRMSLAELGGVEVIEFLTAAKGIHFIMQDVISEKLLTIVDVEPIEREASAFDEYDVENGYEDDVETEENPWKSCGEILDRVIKIAIRLLKNSYSQCMREDIVSLLEYLKFELDTVNENK
;
A
#
# COMPACT_ATOMS: atom_id res chain seq x y z
N MET A 1 -2.04 -12.67 9.02
CA MET A 1 -3.10 -13.22 8.15
C MET A 1 -4.12 -12.13 7.86
N ILE A 2 -4.55 -11.98 6.60
CA ILE A 2 -5.54 -10.97 6.21
C ILE A 2 -6.93 -11.60 6.09
N PRO A 3 -8.03 -10.85 6.27
CA PRO A 3 -9.38 -11.37 6.02
C PRO A 3 -9.56 -11.78 4.56
N GLU A 4 -10.38 -12.81 4.33
CA GLU A 4 -10.73 -13.24 2.97
C GLU A 4 -11.63 -12.20 2.28
N ILE A 5 -11.33 -11.91 1.02
CA ILE A 5 -12.18 -11.07 0.16
C ILE A 5 -12.64 -11.91 -1.00
N GLU A 6 -13.95 -11.96 -1.23
CA GLU A 6 -14.57 -12.65 -2.34
C GLU A 6 -15.29 -11.69 -3.29
N ILE A 7 -15.39 -12.08 -4.56
CA ILE A 7 -16.20 -11.41 -5.56
C ILE A 7 -16.77 -12.43 -6.54
N THR A 8 -18.05 -12.30 -6.86
CA THR A 8 -18.74 -13.20 -7.79
C THR A 8 -18.84 -12.56 -9.17
N CYS A 9 -18.24 -13.19 -10.17
CA CYS A 9 -18.29 -12.75 -11.57
C CYS A 9 -18.79 -13.89 -12.47
N ARG A 10 -19.78 -13.61 -13.32
CA ARG A 10 -20.24 -14.49 -14.42
C ARG A 10 -20.38 -15.97 -14.03
N GLY A 11 -20.88 -16.26 -12.83
CA GLY A 11 -21.16 -17.62 -12.36
C GLY A 11 -20.00 -18.33 -11.63
N GLY A 12 -18.91 -17.63 -11.32
CA GLY A 12 -17.84 -18.12 -10.45
C GLY A 12 -17.46 -17.11 -9.38
N THR A 13 -17.22 -17.61 -8.17
CA THR A 13 -16.71 -16.81 -7.05
C THR A 13 -15.19 -16.97 -6.99
N VAL A 14 -14.49 -15.84 -6.95
CA VAL A 14 -13.04 -15.80 -6.76
C VAL A 14 -12.78 -15.16 -5.41
N PHE A 15 -11.84 -15.70 -4.66
CA PHE A 15 -11.40 -15.12 -3.39
C PHE A 15 -9.88 -14.88 -3.36
N ILE A 16 -9.47 -14.00 -2.46
CA ILE A 16 -8.08 -13.81 -2.04
C ILE A 16 -8.01 -13.84 -0.50
N ASN A 17 -6.92 -14.41 0.02
CA ASN A 17 -6.62 -14.47 1.45
C ASN A 17 -5.14 -14.16 1.74
N SER A 18 -4.41 -13.71 0.71
CA SER A 18 -3.04 -13.23 0.76
C SER A 18 -2.88 -12.09 -0.24
N VAL A 19 -1.89 -11.23 0.00
CA VAL A 19 -1.54 -10.12 -0.89
C VAL A 19 -0.04 -10.17 -1.10
N THR A 20 0.39 -10.21 -2.35
CA THR A 20 1.82 -10.19 -2.65
C THR A 20 2.40 -8.78 -2.53
N VAL A 21 3.72 -8.68 -2.38
CA VAL A 21 4.43 -7.38 -2.42
C VAL A 21 4.17 -6.64 -3.73
N GLU A 22 4.11 -7.36 -4.87
CA GLU A 22 3.77 -6.76 -6.17
C GLU A 22 2.36 -6.17 -6.17
N GLN A 23 1.38 -6.90 -5.62
CA GLN A 23 -0.01 -6.46 -5.56
C GLN A 23 -0.15 -5.20 -4.69
N TYR A 24 0.50 -5.18 -3.53
CA TYR A 24 0.55 -3.98 -2.69
C TYR A 24 1.22 -2.80 -3.41
N LYS A 25 2.36 -3.04 -4.08
CA LYS A 25 3.07 -2.00 -4.85
C LYS A 25 2.17 -1.39 -5.93
N LYS A 26 1.43 -2.23 -6.67
CA LYS A 26 0.47 -1.77 -7.69
C LYS A 26 -0.69 -0.98 -7.08
N TYR A 27 -1.20 -1.41 -5.92
CA TYR A 27 -2.22 -0.67 -5.18
C TYR A 27 -1.73 0.74 -4.82
N VAL A 28 -0.53 0.86 -4.24
CA VAL A 28 0.09 2.16 -3.92
C VAL A 28 0.18 3.04 -5.17
N SER A 29 0.69 2.51 -6.29
CA SER A 29 0.79 3.27 -7.55
C SER A 29 -0.58 3.65 -8.14
N LEU A 30 -1.63 2.86 -7.91
CA LEU A 30 -2.99 3.21 -8.34
C LEU A 30 -3.58 4.31 -7.47
N MET A 31 -3.34 4.26 -6.16
CA MET A 31 -3.80 5.27 -5.20
C MET A 31 -3.08 6.61 -5.39
N GLU A 32 -1.77 6.59 -5.67
CA GLU A 32 -0.98 7.80 -5.98
C GLU A 32 -1.54 8.54 -7.20
N ARG A 33 -2.06 7.80 -8.18
CA ARG A 33 -2.65 8.35 -9.42
C ARG A 33 -4.12 8.72 -9.28
N ASN A 34 -4.78 8.32 -8.20
CA ASN A 34 -6.19 8.58 -7.96
C ASN A 34 -6.34 9.97 -7.32
N ASP A 35 -6.18 11.01 -8.13
CA ASP A 35 -6.18 12.42 -7.72
C ASP A 35 -7.49 13.14 -8.15
N SER A 36 -8.60 12.40 -8.21
CA SER A 36 -9.87 12.92 -8.75
C SER A 36 -11.03 12.71 -7.78
N ASP A 37 -11.71 13.81 -7.46
CA ASP A 37 -12.97 13.82 -6.70
C ASP A 37 -14.17 13.28 -7.50
N ARG A 38 -13.96 12.88 -8.76
CA ARG A 38 -15.04 12.42 -9.63
C ARG A 38 -15.38 10.96 -9.34
N ILE A 39 -16.66 10.70 -9.06
CA ILE A 39 -17.20 9.35 -8.81
C ILE A 39 -16.87 8.37 -9.96
N THR A 40 -16.87 8.83 -11.22
CA THR A 40 -16.52 7.98 -12.37
C THR A 40 -15.09 7.47 -12.32
N ASP A 41 -14.18 8.31 -11.83
CA ASP A 41 -12.76 8.00 -11.77
C ASP A 41 -12.53 7.05 -10.59
N ALA A 42 -13.15 7.31 -9.43
CA ALA A 42 -13.16 6.41 -8.28
C ALA A 42 -13.67 5.00 -8.64
N MET A 43 -14.77 4.89 -9.39
CA MET A 43 -15.29 3.60 -9.86
C MET A 43 -14.32 2.88 -10.82
N PHE A 44 -13.63 3.63 -11.68
CA PHE A 44 -12.63 3.06 -12.57
C PHE A 44 -11.41 2.56 -11.80
N PHE A 45 -10.88 3.34 -10.84
CA PHE A 45 -9.77 2.94 -9.99
C PHE A 45 -10.13 1.73 -9.13
N ASN A 46 -11.33 1.68 -8.54
CA ASN A 46 -11.79 0.50 -7.79
C ASN A 46 -11.83 -0.76 -8.65
N LYS A 47 -12.27 -0.67 -9.91
CA LYS A 47 -12.21 -1.81 -10.86
C LYS A 47 -10.77 -2.21 -11.14
N LYS A 48 -9.86 -1.24 -11.32
CA LYS A 48 -8.44 -1.52 -11.55
C LYS A 48 -7.76 -2.16 -10.36
N ILE A 49 -8.04 -1.66 -9.16
CA ILE A 49 -7.55 -2.21 -7.89
C ILE A 49 -8.02 -3.66 -7.75
N ILE A 50 -9.33 -3.92 -7.85
CA ILE A 50 -9.85 -5.30 -7.78
C ILE A 50 -9.20 -6.18 -8.85
N GLN A 51 -9.08 -5.70 -10.09
CA GLN A 51 -8.44 -6.47 -11.16
C GLN A 51 -6.98 -6.87 -10.81
N GLU A 52 -6.15 -5.96 -10.31
CA GLU A 52 -4.76 -6.26 -9.96
C GLU A 52 -4.65 -7.17 -8.73
N ILE A 53 -5.46 -6.91 -7.70
CA ILE A 53 -5.44 -7.69 -6.46
C ILE A 53 -5.96 -9.11 -6.66
N PHE A 54 -6.91 -9.32 -7.57
CA PHE A 54 -7.34 -10.66 -7.97
C PHE A 54 -6.48 -11.27 -9.08
N GLY A 55 -5.29 -10.70 -9.37
CA GLY A 55 -4.31 -11.27 -10.28
C GLY A 55 -4.80 -11.35 -11.73
N ASN A 56 -5.55 -10.35 -12.18
CA ASN A 56 -6.12 -10.26 -13.53
C ASN A 56 -7.04 -11.43 -13.93
N ARG A 57 -7.62 -12.14 -12.95
CA ARG A 57 -8.60 -13.21 -13.18
C ARG A 57 -9.93 -12.72 -13.77
N MET A 58 -10.19 -11.41 -13.70
CA MET A 58 -11.40 -10.76 -14.20
C MET A 58 -11.03 -9.50 -14.99
N SER A 59 -11.72 -9.27 -16.10
CA SER A 59 -11.61 -8.06 -16.90
C SER A 59 -12.39 -6.89 -16.30
N LEU A 60 -12.06 -5.65 -16.70
CA LEU A 60 -12.84 -4.47 -16.31
C LEU A 60 -14.31 -4.53 -16.76
N ALA A 61 -14.58 -5.20 -17.89
CA ALA A 61 -15.93 -5.40 -18.40
C ALA A 61 -16.71 -6.40 -17.53
N GLU A 62 -16.05 -7.44 -17.03
CA GLU A 62 -16.63 -8.38 -16.07
C GLU A 62 -16.94 -7.70 -14.75
N LEU A 63 -15.99 -6.95 -14.20
CA LEU A 63 -16.17 -6.15 -12.99
C LEU A 63 -17.25 -5.08 -13.16
N GLY A 64 -17.47 -4.59 -14.39
CA GLY A 64 -18.55 -3.65 -14.70
C GLY A 64 -19.95 -4.26 -14.67
N GLY A 65 -20.07 -5.60 -14.70
CA GLY A 65 -21.34 -6.31 -14.61
C GLY A 65 -21.60 -6.96 -13.25
N VAL A 66 -20.71 -6.79 -12.27
CA VAL A 66 -20.89 -7.28 -10.90
C VAL A 66 -21.98 -6.48 -10.19
N GLU A 67 -22.68 -7.12 -9.26
CA GLU A 67 -23.64 -6.44 -8.39
C GLU A 67 -22.92 -5.34 -7.57
N VAL A 68 -23.58 -4.18 -7.42
CA VAL A 68 -22.92 -2.98 -6.89
C VAL A 68 -22.49 -3.16 -5.43
N ILE A 69 -23.31 -3.82 -4.61
CA ILE A 69 -22.98 -4.09 -3.20
C ILE A 69 -21.80 -5.07 -3.12
N GLU A 70 -21.79 -6.15 -3.91
CA GLU A 70 -20.65 -7.08 -3.98
C GLU A 70 -19.36 -6.36 -4.40
N PHE A 71 -19.43 -5.56 -5.47
CA PHE A 71 -18.29 -4.79 -5.97
C PHE A 71 -17.73 -3.82 -4.91
N LEU A 72 -18.60 -3.04 -4.27
CA LEU A 72 -18.20 -2.07 -3.24
C LEU A 72 -17.69 -2.76 -1.98
N THR A 73 -18.25 -3.91 -1.61
CA THR A 73 -17.78 -4.72 -0.47
C THR A 73 -16.37 -5.23 -0.72
N ALA A 74 -16.11 -5.78 -1.91
CA ALA A 74 -14.77 -6.22 -2.30
C ALA A 74 -13.78 -5.05 -2.33
N ALA A 75 -14.14 -3.92 -2.95
CA ALA A 75 -13.29 -2.74 -2.99
C ALA A 75 -12.94 -2.23 -1.58
N LYS A 76 -13.96 -2.10 -0.71
CA LYS A 76 -13.76 -1.65 0.68
C LYS A 76 -12.91 -2.62 1.49
N GLY A 77 -13.11 -3.93 1.30
CA GLY A 77 -12.27 -4.95 1.91
C GLY A 77 -10.81 -4.80 1.49
N ILE A 78 -10.55 -4.58 0.21
CA ILE A 78 -9.18 -4.35 -0.29
C ILE A 78 -8.59 -3.11 0.36
N HIS A 79 -9.31 -1.98 0.33
CA HIS A 79 -8.82 -0.73 0.95
C HIS A 79 -8.46 -0.94 2.42
N PHE A 80 -9.33 -1.60 3.19
CA PHE A 80 -9.05 -1.91 4.60
C PHE A 80 -7.78 -2.75 4.77
N ILE A 81 -7.59 -3.81 3.99
CA ILE A 81 -6.39 -4.64 4.08
C ILE A 81 -5.12 -3.83 3.73
N MET A 82 -5.18 -3.02 2.67
CA MET A 82 -4.01 -2.28 2.21
C MET A 82 -3.66 -1.12 3.16
N GLN A 83 -4.66 -0.33 3.55
CA GLN A 83 -4.50 0.86 4.39
C GLN A 83 -4.28 0.48 5.85
N ASP A 84 -5.17 -0.31 6.43
CA ASP A 84 -5.15 -0.52 7.87
C ASP A 84 -4.24 -1.70 8.26
N VAL A 85 -4.21 -2.79 7.48
CA VAL A 85 -3.45 -3.98 7.88
C VAL A 85 -1.99 -3.93 7.40
N ILE A 86 -1.77 -3.61 6.12
CA ILE A 86 -0.42 -3.65 5.54
C ILE A 86 0.37 -2.39 5.85
N SER A 87 -0.23 -1.19 5.68
CA SER A 87 0.49 0.07 5.95
C SER A 87 0.93 0.18 7.41
N GLU A 88 0.11 -0.27 8.37
CA GLU A 88 0.48 -0.29 9.80
C GLU A 88 1.72 -1.15 10.05
N LYS A 89 1.77 -2.36 9.47
CA LYS A 89 2.93 -3.26 9.56
C LYS A 89 4.16 -2.68 8.87
N LEU A 90 3.97 -1.99 7.75
CA LEU A 90 5.04 -1.34 7.00
C LEU A 90 5.69 -0.22 7.82
N LEU A 91 4.87 0.64 8.43
CA LEU A 91 5.32 1.73 9.29
C LEU A 91 6.07 1.21 10.52
N THR A 92 5.57 0.14 11.13
CA THR A 92 6.23 -0.52 12.29
C THR A 92 7.66 -0.97 11.99
N ILE A 93 8.00 -1.31 10.74
CA ILE A 93 9.36 -1.70 10.35
C ILE A 93 10.27 -0.49 10.14
N VAL A 94 9.71 0.67 9.76
CA VAL A 94 10.49 1.87 9.41
C VAL A 94 10.57 2.89 10.54
N ASP A 95 9.66 2.86 11.52
CA ASP A 95 9.75 3.60 12.80
C ASP A 95 10.97 3.20 13.66
N VAL A 96 11.84 2.32 13.15
CA VAL A 96 13.17 2.05 13.71
C VAL A 96 14.18 3.17 13.37
N GLU A 97 13.81 4.16 12.53
CA GLU A 97 14.54 5.44 12.41
C GLU A 97 13.54 6.63 12.43
N PRO A 98 13.37 7.36 13.55
CA PRO A 98 12.60 8.58 13.55
C PRO A 98 13.34 9.65 12.73
N ILE A 99 12.70 10.13 11.65
CA ILE A 99 13.13 11.36 10.99
C ILE A 99 12.62 12.50 11.87
N GLU A 100 13.46 13.00 12.77
CA GLU A 100 13.20 14.26 13.46
C GLU A 100 13.17 15.38 12.40
N ARG A 101 11.98 15.87 12.06
CA ARG A 101 11.85 17.16 11.37
C ARG A 101 12.19 18.23 12.40
N GLU A 102 13.42 18.76 12.35
CA GLU A 102 13.81 19.92 13.14
C GLU A 102 12.93 21.11 12.72
N ALA A 103 12.11 21.62 13.65
CA ALA A 103 11.40 22.89 13.45
C ALA A 103 12.43 24.00 13.25
N SER A 104 12.36 24.69 12.10
CA SER A 104 13.33 25.72 11.75
C SER A 104 12.96 27.00 12.49
N ALA A 105 13.95 27.70 13.04
CA ALA A 105 13.75 28.97 13.74
C ALA A 105 13.24 30.11 12.84
N PHE A 106 13.01 29.84 11.55
CA PHE A 106 12.51 30.77 10.55
C PHE A 106 11.04 30.51 10.16
N ASP A 107 10.45 29.40 10.63
CA ASP A 107 9.07 29.00 10.28
C ASP A 107 8.05 30.09 10.66
N GLU A 108 8.23 30.72 11.84
CA GLU A 108 7.37 31.82 12.29
C GLU A 108 7.54 33.12 11.46
N TYR A 109 8.74 33.37 10.92
CA TYR A 109 9.06 34.55 10.12
C TYR A 109 8.52 34.42 8.68
N ASP A 110 8.51 33.21 8.13
CA ASP A 110 8.04 32.94 6.76
C ASP A 110 6.50 33.05 6.67
N VAL A 111 5.77 32.62 7.71
CA VAL A 111 4.32 32.81 7.89
C VAL A 111 3.96 34.30 7.99
N GLU A 112 4.68 35.06 8.82
CA GLU A 112 4.36 36.47 9.09
C GLU A 112 4.59 37.37 7.86
N ASN A 113 5.53 37.01 6.99
CA ASN A 113 5.89 37.81 5.82
C ASN A 113 5.23 37.33 4.52
N GLY A 114 4.35 36.32 4.57
CA GLY A 114 3.64 35.80 3.41
C GLY A 114 4.56 35.13 2.39
N TYR A 115 5.69 34.57 2.84
CA TYR A 115 6.56 33.73 2.01
C TYR A 115 6.02 32.29 1.86
N GLU A 116 4.94 31.94 2.56
CA GLU A 116 4.11 30.75 2.29
C GLU A 116 3.29 30.88 0.99
N ASP A 117 3.90 31.30 -0.12
CA ASP A 117 3.29 31.16 -1.46
C ASP A 117 3.59 29.80 -2.09
N ASP A 118 4.35 28.95 -1.40
CA ASP A 118 4.41 27.50 -1.63
C ASP A 118 3.98 26.81 -0.34
N VAL A 119 2.66 26.72 -0.12
CA VAL A 119 2.11 25.70 0.78
C VAL A 119 2.82 24.41 0.41
N GLU A 120 3.60 23.83 1.35
CA GLU A 120 4.19 22.50 1.19
C GLU A 120 3.12 21.64 0.50
N THR A 121 3.36 21.28 -0.75
CA THR A 121 2.39 20.46 -1.49
C THR A 121 2.28 19.21 -0.63
N GLU A 122 1.14 19.00 0.06
CA GLU A 122 0.96 17.87 0.97
C GLU A 122 1.50 16.65 0.25
N GLU A 123 2.67 16.15 0.66
CA GLU A 123 3.35 15.11 -0.09
C GLU A 123 2.38 13.95 -0.18
N ASN A 124 2.01 13.55 -1.41
CA ASN A 124 1.02 12.51 -1.62
C ASN A 124 1.37 11.31 -0.72
N PRO A 125 0.54 10.95 0.28
CA PRO A 125 0.89 9.93 1.27
C PRO A 125 1.28 8.59 0.63
N TRP A 126 0.76 8.31 -0.56
CA TRP A 126 1.08 7.12 -1.34
C TRP A 126 2.48 7.13 -1.92
N LYS A 127 3.02 8.30 -2.26
CA LYS A 127 4.43 8.45 -2.67
C LYS A 127 5.36 8.04 -1.53
N SER A 128 5.14 8.57 -0.33
CA SER A 128 5.90 8.20 0.87
C SER A 128 5.73 6.71 1.20
N CYS A 129 4.51 6.18 1.12
CA CYS A 129 4.27 4.74 1.28
C CYS A 129 5.06 3.89 0.26
N GLY A 130 5.16 4.34 -0.99
CA GLY A 130 5.94 3.67 -2.04
C GLY A 130 7.44 3.66 -1.75
N GLU A 131 7.96 4.77 -1.24
CA GLU A 131 9.37 4.88 -0.82
C GLU A 131 9.68 3.98 0.37
N ILE A 132 8.80 3.94 1.38
CA ILE A 132 8.93 3.06 2.54
C ILE A 132 8.93 1.60 2.08
N LEU A 133 8.03 1.23 1.17
CA LEU A 133 8.00 -0.12 0.58
C LEU A 133 9.31 -0.48 -0.13
N ASP A 134 9.87 0.43 -0.92
CA ASP A 134 11.15 0.20 -1.60
C ASP A 134 12.32 0.06 -0.62
N ARG A 135 12.30 0.77 0.52
CA ARG A 135 13.28 0.56 1.61
C ARG A 135 13.13 -0.83 2.23
N VAL A 136 11.91 -1.25 2.55
CA VAL A 136 11.63 -2.60 3.08
C VAL A 136 12.12 -3.69 2.12
N ILE A 137 11.86 -3.56 0.82
CA ILE A 137 12.35 -4.51 -0.20
C ILE A 137 13.89 -4.57 -0.20
N LYS A 138 14.56 -3.43 -0.12
CA LYS A 138 16.04 -3.39 -0.04
C LYS A 138 16.57 -4.07 1.23
N ILE A 139 15.90 -3.89 2.37
CA ILE A 139 16.25 -4.57 3.63
C ILE A 139 16.05 -6.08 3.46
N ALA A 140 14.93 -6.52 2.89
CA ALA A 140 14.66 -7.93 2.62
C ALA A 140 15.71 -8.58 1.74
N ILE A 141 16.12 -7.93 0.65
CA ILE A 141 17.17 -8.43 -0.24
C ILE A 141 18.50 -8.56 0.52
N ARG A 142 18.83 -7.61 1.39
CA ARG A 142 20.11 -7.58 2.13
C ARG A 142 20.17 -8.63 3.24
N LEU A 143 19.13 -8.69 4.08
CA LEU A 143 19.04 -9.57 5.25
C LEU A 143 18.73 -11.01 4.83
N LEU A 144 17.68 -11.21 4.01
CA LEU A 144 17.17 -12.54 3.68
C LEU A 144 17.84 -13.16 2.45
N LYS A 145 18.73 -12.42 1.77
CA LYS A 145 19.38 -12.82 0.50
C LYS A 145 18.39 -13.17 -0.62
N ASN A 146 17.16 -12.66 -0.53
CA ASN A 146 16.17 -12.82 -1.58
C ASN A 146 16.52 -12.00 -2.83
N SER A 147 16.17 -12.49 -4.01
CA SER A 147 16.13 -11.66 -5.22
C SER A 147 14.92 -10.74 -5.22
N TYR A 148 14.97 -9.67 -6.02
CA TYR A 148 13.83 -8.76 -6.20
C TYR A 148 12.57 -9.53 -6.65
N SER A 149 12.70 -10.43 -7.63
CA SER A 149 11.58 -11.23 -8.15
C SER A 149 11.03 -12.25 -7.14
N GLN A 150 11.84 -12.68 -6.17
CA GLN A 150 11.32 -13.46 -5.03
C GLN A 150 10.50 -12.54 -4.12
N CYS A 151 11.06 -11.40 -3.70
CA CYS A 151 10.34 -10.44 -2.85
C CYS A 151 8.97 -10.05 -3.42
N MET A 152 8.87 -9.79 -4.73
CA MET A 152 7.62 -9.43 -5.39
C MET A 152 6.51 -10.48 -5.27
N ARG A 153 6.88 -11.77 -5.17
CA ARG A 153 5.94 -12.90 -5.11
C ARG A 153 5.60 -13.34 -3.69
N GLU A 154 6.37 -12.89 -2.71
CA GLU A 154 6.09 -13.18 -1.30
C GLU A 154 4.78 -12.52 -0.85
N ASP A 155 4.08 -13.18 0.05
CA ASP A 155 3.00 -12.56 0.81
C ASP A 155 3.58 -11.42 1.66
N ILE A 156 3.05 -10.21 1.47
CA ILE A 156 3.63 -9.01 2.09
C ILE A 156 3.53 -9.06 3.60
N VAL A 157 2.44 -9.57 4.16
CA VAL A 157 2.28 -9.66 5.62
C VAL A 157 3.31 -10.61 6.22
N SER A 158 3.49 -11.78 5.61
CA SER A 158 4.48 -12.77 6.03
C SER A 158 5.91 -12.23 5.92
N LEU A 159 6.22 -11.52 4.83
CA LEU A 159 7.52 -10.88 4.64
C LEU A 159 7.79 -9.82 5.72
N LEU A 160 6.83 -8.95 6.00
CA LEU A 160 6.95 -7.90 7.00
C LEU A 160 7.11 -8.48 8.42
N GLU A 161 6.33 -9.52 8.76
CA GLU A 161 6.45 -10.21 10.05
C GLU A 161 7.82 -10.86 10.23
N TYR A 162 8.34 -11.52 9.19
CA TYR A 162 9.66 -12.13 9.24
C TYR A 162 10.78 -11.09 9.33
N LEU A 163 10.68 -9.99 8.58
CA LEU A 163 11.65 -8.89 8.68
C LEU A 163 11.67 -8.25 10.06
N LYS A 164 10.50 -8.03 10.66
CA LYS A 164 10.41 -7.51 12.02
C LYS A 164 11.12 -8.43 13.02
N PHE A 165 10.85 -9.74 12.94
CA PHE A 165 11.53 -10.73 13.78
C PHE A 165 13.05 -10.72 13.62
N GLU A 166 13.55 -10.68 12.38
CA GLU A 166 14.99 -10.62 12.12
C GLU A 166 15.59 -9.32 12.68
N LEU A 167 14.93 -8.18 12.49
CA LEU A 167 15.37 -6.88 13.04
C LEU A 167 15.43 -6.86 14.56
N ASP A 168 14.40 -7.40 15.23
CA ASP A 168 14.33 -7.46 16.70
C ASP A 168 15.44 -8.35 17.28
N THR A 169 15.85 -9.40 16.56
CA THR A 169 16.86 -10.38 17.00
C THR A 169 18.30 -10.06 16.57
N VAL A 170 18.53 -9.03 15.74
CA VAL A 170 19.89 -8.60 15.34
C VAL A 170 20.76 -8.25 16.55
N ASN A 171 20.16 -7.70 17.61
CA ASN A 171 20.89 -7.30 18.82
C ASN A 171 21.07 -8.44 19.85
N GLU A 172 20.37 -9.56 19.72
CA GLU A 172 20.54 -10.71 20.61
C GLU A 172 21.75 -11.58 20.22
N ASN A 173 22.25 -11.43 18.99
CA ASN A 173 23.38 -12.18 18.44
C ASN A 173 24.72 -11.43 18.50
N LYS A 174 24.81 -10.33 19.27
CA LYS A 174 26.06 -9.59 19.56
C LYS A 174 26.46 -9.75 21.02
#